data_AF-A0A0M8PCH1-F1
#
_entry.id   AF-A0A0M8PCH1-F1
#
_cell.length_a   1.000
_cell.length_b   1.000
_cell.length_c   1.000
_cell.angle_alpha   90.00
_cell.angle_beta   90.00
_cell.angle_gamma   90.00
#
_symmetry.space_group_name_H-M   'P 1'
#
loop_
_entity.id
_entity.type
_entity.pdbx_description
1 polymer ?
#
loop_
_entity_poly.entity_id
_entity_poly.type
_entity_poly.pdbx_seq_one_letter_code
_entity_poly.pdbx_strand_id
1 'polypeptide(L)'
;SAELTSTIGEQRVSNPSVQPMSEDAFVALVTEGQPAAPSYFSVDAAMNKRIHPLLVQDRAIPELSPERVEAELAAGTRVLDARGVDDFAAGHLAGSVNVGFDGRFAETGGMVAEVGEPIVLITYPGQEQDAAVRLARIGSDNALGYLTVGPDGVFPAELAGLVVPAPRTTVAELEALLAADAVTLVDIRNPGEREFGTIPQAVPIPLAQLRARLEQVPTGKPIVVHCAGGWRSSVAASLLRAQGFENVSDLLGGYNAWADAHVPA
;
A
#
# COMPACT_ATOMS: atom_id res chain seq x y z
N SER A 1 -15.11 -2.38 19.70
CA SER A 1 -16.53 -2.73 19.45
C SER A 1 -16.69 -2.99 17.97
N ALA A 2 -17.52 -3.95 17.57
CA ALA A 2 -17.90 -4.15 16.16
C ALA A 2 -19.11 -3.29 15.75
N GLU A 3 -19.68 -2.54 16.70
CA GLU A 3 -20.81 -1.64 16.48
C GLU A 3 -20.43 -0.50 15.53
N LEU A 4 -21.23 -0.31 14.47
CA LEU A 4 -21.03 0.73 13.46
C LEU A 4 -21.74 2.05 13.81
N THR A 5 -22.53 2.07 14.89
CA THR A 5 -23.26 3.25 15.39
C THR A 5 -23.27 3.26 16.92
N SER A 6 -23.53 4.40 17.55
CA SER A 6 -23.67 4.54 19.01
C SER A 6 -24.51 5.79 19.34
N THR A 7 -24.82 6.01 20.62
CA THR A 7 -25.53 7.20 21.11
C THR A 7 -24.64 8.13 21.93
N ILE A 8 -25.03 9.40 22.05
CA ILE A 8 -24.34 10.37 22.94
C ILE A 8 -24.24 9.83 24.37
N GLY A 9 -25.30 9.20 24.89
CA GLY A 9 -25.33 8.64 26.24
C GLY A 9 -24.28 7.55 26.45
N GLU A 10 -24.17 6.61 25.51
CA GLU A 10 -23.19 5.52 25.55
C GLU A 10 -21.75 6.01 25.41
N GLN A 11 -21.51 6.96 24.49
CA GLN A 11 -20.18 7.54 24.28
C GLN A 11 -19.72 8.29 25.53
N ARG A 12 -20.60 9.03 26.21
CA ARG A 12 -20.25 9.67 27.49
C ARG A 12 -19.80 8.70 28.58
N VAL A 13 -20.27 7.45 28.53
CA VAL A 13 -19.90 6.43 29.53
C VAL A 13 -18.61 5.71 29.14
N SER A 14 -18.44 5.35 27.87
CA SER A 14 -17.40 4.40 27.45
C SER A 14 -16.28 5.00 26.60
N ASN A 15 -16.49 6.15 25.96
CA ASN A 15 -15.48 6.75 25.09
C ASN A 15 -14.45 7.51 25.95
N PRO A 16 -13.16 7.13 25.88
CA PRO A 16 -12.11 7.75 26.68
C PRO A 16 -11.93 9.24 26.36
N SER A 17 -12.15 9.66 25.11
CA SER A 17 -11.95 11.04 24.65
C SER A 17 -12.97 12.05 25.19
N VAL A 18 -14.05 11.59 25.83
CA VAL A 18 -15.10 12.46 26.39
C VAL A 18 -15.23 12.33 27.91
N GLN A 19 -14.25 11.71 28.56
CA GLN A 19 -14.17 11.65 30.02
C GLN A 19 -13.65 12.97 30.60
N PRO A 20 -14.01 13.33 31.86
CA PRO A 20 -13.46 14.50 32.51
C PRO A 20 -11.93 14.43 32.62
N MET A 21 -11.24 15.39 32.00
CA MET A 21 -9.78 15.53 32.05
C MET A 21 -9.37 16.98 31.80
N SER A 22 -8.09 17.32 31.99
CA SER A 22 -7.56 18.61 31.57
C SER A 22 -7.42 18.70 30.05
N GLU A 23 -7.33 19.91 29.51
CA GLU A 23 -7.04 20.14 28.09
C GLU A 23 -5.71 19.47 27.68
N ASP A 24 -4.66 19.61 28.48
CA ASP A 24 -3.36 18.98 28.20
C ASP A 24 -3.45 17.46 28.13
N ALA A 25 -4.20 16.83 29.06
CA ALA A 25 -4.41 15.39 29.06
C ALA A 25 -5.24 14.95 27.85
N PHE A 26 -6.21 15.75 27.44
CA PHE A 26 -6.99 15.50 26.23
C PHE A 26 -6.12 15.59 24.96
N VAL A 27 -5.31 16.64 24.83
CA VAL A 27 -4.39 16.81 23.70
C VAL A 27 -3.41 15.64 23.63
N ALA A 28 -2.82 15.23 24.75
CA ALA A 28 -1.96 14.06 24.81
C ALA A 28 -2.70 12.79 24.34
N LEU A 29 -3.89 12.53 24.89
CA LEU A 29 -4.70 11.36 24.53
C LEU A 29 -5.05 11.30 23.04
N VAL A 30 -5.47 12.42 22.43
CA VAL A 30 -5.90 12.42 21.02
C VAL A 30 -4.73 12.46 20.03
N THR A 31 -3.53 12.85 20.47
CA THR A 31 -2.34 12.88 19.60
C THR A 31 -1.45 11.64 19.73
N GLU A 32 -1.65 10.84 20.79
CA GLU A 32 -0.93 9.60 21.02
C GLU A 32 -1.22 8.54 19.93
N GLY A 33 -0.16 7.86 19.47
CA GLY A 33 -0.28 6.72 18.55
C GLY A 33 -0.87 7.00 17.16
N GLN A 34 -1.07 8.28 16.80
CA GLN A 34 -1.70 8.64 15.53
C GLN A 34 -0.91 8.06 14.33
N PRO A 35 -1.62 7.53 13.31
CA PRO A 35 -0.97 7.00 12.12
C PRO A 35 -0.28 8.12 11.34
N ALA A 36 0.67 7.74 10.49
CA ALA A 36 1.26 8.69 9.57
C ALA A 36 0.18 9.19 8.59
N ALA A 37 0.00 10.50 8.50
CA ALA A 37 -0.94 11.10 7.57
C ALA A 37 -0.48 10.86 6.10
N PRO A 38 -1.33 10.29 5.23
CA PRO A 38 -1.03 10.19 3.81
C PRO A 38 -0.85 11.58 3.16
N SER A 39 0.11 11.70 2.23
CA SER A 39 0.39 12.97 1.55
C SER A 39 -0.83 13.52 0.80
N TYR A 40 -1.61 12.64 0.16
CA TYR A 40 -2.76 13.01 -0.66
C TYR A 40 -3.89 13.69 0.13
N PHE A 41 -3.99 13.50 1.46
CA PHE A 41 -5.01 14.16 2.28
C PHE A 41 -4.93 15.70 2.18
N SER A 42 -3.73 16.24 2.04
CA SER A 42 -3.53 17.69 1.87
C SER A 42 -4.08 18.18 0.53
N VAL A 43 -3.98 17.36 -0.51
CA VAL A 43 -4.50 17.62 -1.85
C VAL A 43 -6.03 17.54 -1.84
N ASP A 44 -6.59 16.49 -1.24
CA ASP A 44 -8.05 16.32 -1.08
C ASP A 44 -8.65 17.51 -0.33
N ALA A 45 -8.04 17.93 0.79
CA ALA A 45 -8.49 19.08 1.55
C ALA A 45 -8.44 20.39 0.74
N ALA A 46 -7.48 20.52 -0.19
CA ALA A 46 -7.40 21.66 -1.09
C ALA A 46 -8.44 21.58 -2.23
N MET A 47 -8.70 20.38 -2.76
CA MET A 47 -9.72 20.14 -3.79
C MET A 47 -11.13 20.42 -3.25
N ASN A 48 -11.45 19.91 -2.06
CA ASN A 48 -12.75 20.08 -1.40
C ASN A 48 -13.09 21.54 -1.07
N LYS A 49 -12.09 22.44 -1.04
CA LYS A 49 -12.27 23.90 -0.83
C LYS A 49 -12.56 24.66 -2.12
N ARG A 50 -12.42 24.01 -3.29
CA ARG A 50 -12.57 24.63 -4.61
C ARG A 50 -13.86 24.13 -5.26
N ILE A 51 -14.38 24.93 -6.18
CA ILE A 51 -15.38 24.44 -7.14
C ILE A 51 -14.63 23.56 -8.14
N HIS A 52 -15.02 22.30 -8.25
CA HIS A 52 -14.48 21.35 -9.21
C HIS A 52 -15.62 20.66 -9.97
N PRO A 53 -15.36 20.14 -11.18
CA PRO A 53 -16.32 19.32 -11.90
C PRO A 53 -16.75 18.10 -11.07
N LEU A 54 -17.98 17.64 -11.29
CA LEU A 54 -18.44 16.36 -10.76
C LEU A 54 -17.84 15.23 -11.59
N LEU A 55 -17.58 14.10 -10.93
CA LEU A 55 -17.31 12.86 -11.63
C LEU A 55 -18.54 12.51 -12.49
N VAL A 56 -18.31 12.23 -13.76
CA VAL A 56 -19.34 11.82 -14.71
C VAL A 56 -19.91 10.47 -14.25
N GLN A 57 -21.23 10.38 -14.03
CA GLN A 57 -21.87 9.23 -13.37
C GLN A 57 -21.76 7.93 -14.18
N ASP A 58 -21.76 8.03 -15.50
CA ASP A 58 -21.63 6.93 -16.46
C ASP A 58 -20.20 6.79 -17.00
N ARG A 59 -19.21 7.40 -16.33
CA ARG A 59 -17.81 7.23 -16.69
C ARG A 59 -17.43 5.76 -16.59
N ALA A 60 -17.09 5.17 -17.74
CA ALA A 60 -16.42 3.90 -17.83
C ALA A 60 -14.99 4.11 -18.32
N ILE A 61 -14.04 3.44 -17.69
CA ILE A 61 -12.68 3.35 -18.22
C ILE A 61 -12.62 2.23 -19.27
N PRO A 62 -11.92 2.41 -20.39
CA PRO A 62 -11.86 1.40 -21.46
C PRO A 62 -10.90 0.26 -21.11
N GLU A 63 -11.12 -0.91 -21.71
CA GLU A 63 -10.11 -1.95 -21.78
C GLU A 63 -8.95 -1.47 -22.67
N LEU A 64 -7.72 -1.72 -22.24
CA LEU A 64 -6.50 -1.39 -22.98
C LEU A 64 -5.99 -2.63 -23.71
N SER A 65 -5.48 -2.44 -24.92
CA SER A 65 -4.75 -3.49 -25.61
C SER A 65 -3.41 -3.78 -24.91
N PRO A 66 -2.85 -4.99 -25.05
CA PRO A 66 -1.53 -5.33 -24.50
C PRO A 66 -0.44 -4.33 -24.90
N GLU A 67 -0.43 -3.90 -26.17
CA GLU A 67 0.55 -2.92 -26.69
C GLU A 67 0.40 -1.56 -26.03
N ARG A 68 -0.84 -1.16 -25.70
CA ARG A 68 -1.11 0.09 -24.99
C ARG A 68 -0.61 0.01 -23.55
N VAL A 69 -0.81 -1.11 -22.86
CA VAL A 69 -0.28 -1.34 -21.50
C VAL A 69 1.24 -1.29 -21.50
N GLU A 70 1.89 -1.98 -22.45
CA GLU A 70 3.35 -1.94 -22.61
C GLU A 70 3.85 -0.51 -22.86
N ALA A 71 3.20 0.25 -23.74
CA ALA A 71 3.56 1.63 -24.02
C ALA A 71 3.44 2.53 -22.78
N GLU A 72 2.40 2.35 -21.96
CA GLU A 72 2.22 3.11 -20.72
C GLU A 72 3.26 2.74 -19.66
N LEU A 73 3.61 1.46 -19.52
CA LEU A 73 4.73 1.02 -18.66
C LEU A 73 6.04 1.67 -19.10
N ALA A 74 6.35 1.64 -20.40
CA ALA A 74 7.56 2.25 -20.96
C ALA A 74 7.59 3.78 -20.79
N ALA A 75 6.42 4.43 -20.76
CA ALA A 75 6.29 5.86 -20.50
C ALA A 75 6.43 6.22 -19.00
N GLY A 76 6.50 5.23 -18.11
CA GLY A 76 6.57 5.43 -16.67
C GLY A 76 5.21 5.76 -16.02
N THR A 77 4.11 5.48 -16.71
CA THR A 77 2.75 5.66 -16.17
C THR A 77 2.53 4.74 -14.97
N ARG A 78 1.79 5.21 -13.96
CA ARG A 78 1.48 4.40 -12.78
C ARG A 78 0.57 3.24 -13.16
N VAL A 79 1.09 2.02 -13.08
CA VAL A 79 0.28 0.80 -13.22
C VAL A 79 -0.01 0.24 -11.83
N LEU A 80 -1.29 0.21 -11.44
CA LEU A 80 -1.74 -0.38 -10.18
C LEU A 80 -2.32 -1.76 -10.46
N ASP A 81 -1.69 -2.79 -9.91
CA ASP A 81 -2.17 -4.16 -9.96
C ASP A 81 -3.00 -4.46 -8.71
N ALA A 82 -4.31 -4.55 -8.91
CA ALA A 82 -5.31 -4.72 -7.89
C ALA A 82 -5.54 -6.18 -7.48
N ARG A 83 -4.79 -7.12 -8.05
CA ARG A 83 -4.85 -8.55 -7.69
C ARG A 83 -4.33 -8.81 -6.28
N GLY A 84 -4.60 -10.02 -5.80
CA GLY A 84 -4.09 -10.50 -4.51
C GLY A 84 -2.56 -10.52 -4.46
N VAL A 85 -2.02 -10.41 -3.24
CA VAL A 85 -0.56 -10.40 -3.00
C VAL A 85 0.13 -11.64 -3.55
N ASP A 86 -0.50 -12.81 -3.40
CA ASP A 86 0.09 -14.07 -3.86
C ASP A 86 0.11 -14.19 -5.39
N ASP A 87 -0.97 -13.79 -6.07
CA ASP A 87 -1.04 -13.77 -7.54
C ASP A 87 -0.06 -12.75 -8.13
N PHE A 88 0.06 -11.58 -7.52
CA PHE A 88 1.05 -10.59 -7.90
C PHE A 88 2.48 -11.12 -7.71
N ALA A 89 2.74 -11.81 -6.59
CA ALA A 89 4.04 -12.38 -6.32
C ALA A 89 4.40 -13.53 -7.27
N ALA A 90 3.43 -14.35 -7.66
CA ALA A 90 3.62 -15.40 -8.65
C ALA A 90 3.99 -14.85 -10.03
N GLY A 91 3.39 -13.72 -10.43
CA GLY A 91 3.75 -13.01 -11.65
C GLY A 91 2.99 -11.70 -11.85
N HIS A 92 3.72 -10.62 -12.15
CA HIS A 92 3.19 -9.29 -12.43
C HIS A 92 4.02 -8.59 -13.51
N LEU A 93 3.48 -7.54 -14.12
CA LEU A 93 4.25 -6.72 -15.06
C LEU A 93 5.31 -5.92 -14.31
N ALA A 94 6.56 -6.02 -14.76
CA ALA A 94 7.67 -5.25 -14.21
C ALA A 94 7.34 -3.74 -14.22
N GLY A 95 7.53 -3.07 -13.08
CA GLY A 95 7.18 -1.64 -12.90
C GLY A 95 5.77 -1.37 -12.37
N SER A 96 4.90 -2.39 -12.30
CA SER A 96 3.58 -2.26 -11.63
C SER A 96 3.70 -2.26 -10.10
N VAL A 97 2.72 -1.63 -9.44
CA VAL A 97 2.61 -1.56 -7.97
C VAL A 97 1.38 -2.33 -7.52
N ASN A 98 1.56 -3.25 -6.59
CA ASN A 98 0.45 -4.03 -6.04
C ASN A 98 -0.35 -3.21 -5.03
N VAL A 99 -1.65 -3.12 -5.23
CA VAL A 99 -2.61 -2.58 -4.26
C VAL A 99 -3.85 -3.44 -4.30
N GLY A 100 -3.91 -4.51 -3.50
CA GLY A 100 -5.02 -5.46 -3.55
C GLY A 100 -6.40 -4.81 -3.41
N PHE A 101 -7.37 -5.27 -4.22
CA PHE A 101 -8.72 -4.70 -4.27
C PHE A 101 -9.58 -5.09 -3.05
N ASP A 102 -9.30 -4.49 -1.90
CA ASP A 102 -10.03 -4.68 -0.65
C ASP A 102 -10.70 -3.39 -0.15
N GLY A 103 -11.15 -3.38 1.11
CA GLY A 103 -11.76 -2.21 1.73
C GLY A 103 -10.85 -0.98 1.88
N ARG A 104 -9.52 -1.16 1.77
CA ARG A 104 -8.51 -0.10 1.85
C ARG A 104 -7.83 0.20 0.52
N PHE A 105 -8.33 -0.36 -0.58
CA PHE A 105 -7.79 -0.14 -1.93
C PHE A 105 -7.59 1.34 -2.26
N ALA A 106 -8.62 2.17 -2.06
CA ALA A 106 -8.55 3.60 -2.39
C ALA A 106 -7.49 4.31 -1.54
N GLU A 107 -7.54 4.13 -0.22
CA GLU A 107 -6.59 4.73 0.73
C GLU A 107 -5.14 4.39 0.37
N THR A 108 -4.88 3.12 0.08
CA THR A 108 -3.54 2.63 -0.23
C THR A 108 -3.10 3.05 -1.63
N GLY A 109 -4.02 3.10 -2.59
CA GLY A 109 -3.78 3.67 -3.92
C GLY A 109 -3.31 5.13 -3.84
N GLY A 110 -3.94 5.95 -3.00
CA GLY A 110 -3.53 7.34 -2.77
C GLY A 110 -2.17 7.50 -2.09
N MET A 111 -1.65 6.47 -1.41
CA MET A 111 -0.30 6.48 -0.85
C MET A 111 0.79 6.20 -1.91
N VAL A 112 0.42 5.60 -3.04
CA VAL A 112 1.38 5.13 -4.07
C VAL A 112 1.19 5.77 -5.45
N ALA A 113 0.12 6.54 -5.65
CA ALA A 113 -0.18 7.31 -6.85
C ALA A 113 -0.44 8.78 -6.49
N GLU A 114 0.06 9.73 -7.28
CA GLU A 114 -0.22 11.15 -7.03
C GLU A 114 -1.61 11.48 -7.57
N VAL A 115 -2.33 12.37 -6.89
CA VAL A 115 -3.58 12.91 -7.42
C VAL A 115 -3.32 13.62 -8.76
N GLY A 116 -4.05 13.21 -9.79
CA GLY A 116 -3.91 13.71 -11.17
C GLY A 116 -2.92 12.94 -12.04
N GLU A 117 -2.08 12.06 -11.47
CA GLU A 117 -1.22 11.15 -12.24
C GLU A 117 -2.08 10.21 -13.10
N PRO A 118 -1.74 9.97 -14.38
CA PRO A 118 -2.41 8.95 -15.16
C PRO A 118 -2.21 7.56 -14.55
N ILE A 119 -3.28 6.76 -14.48
CA ILE A 119 -3.25 5.42 -13.89
C ILE A 119 -3.74 4.39 -14.89
N VAL A 120 -3.02 3.28 -15.03
CA VAL A 120 -3.50 2.05 -15.65
C VAL A 120 -3.83 1.04 -14.55
N LEU A 121 -4.96 0.37 -14.67
CA LEU A 121 -5.39 -0.66 -13.72
C LEU A 121 -5.14 -2.06 -14.29
N ILE A 122 -4.60 -2.96 -13.46
CA ILE A 122 -4.69 -4.40 -13.69
C ILE A 122 -5.64 -4.94 -12.63
N THR A 123 -6.70 -5.65 -13.01
CA THR A 123 -7.69 -6.17 -12.07
C THR A 123 -8.09 -7.60 -12.41
N TYR A 124 -8.82 -8.26 -11.52
CA TYR A 124 -9.60 -9.42 -11.93
C TYR A 124 -10.81 -8.98 -12.79
N PRO A 125 -11.32 -9.87 -13.67
CA PRO A 125 -12.55 -9.64 -14.41
C PRO A 125 -13.72 -9.23 -13.50
N GLY A 126 -14.40 -8.13 -13.84
CA GLY A 126 -15.56 -7.58 -13.13
C GLY A 126 -15.23 -6.59 -12.01
N GLN A 127 -13.96 -6.27 -11.75
CA GLN A 127 -13.54 -5.32 -10.71
C GLN A 127 -13.06 -3.96 -11.25
N GLU A 128 -12.92 -3.83 -12.58
CA GLU A 128 -12.23 -2.75 -13.28
C GLU A 128 -12.86 -1.39 -13.00
N GLN A 129 -14.18 -1.30 -13.19
CA GLN A 129 -14.92 -0.06 -13.06
C GLN A 129 -15.04 0.35 -11.60
N ASP A 130 -15.26 -0.61 -10.70
CA ASP A 130 -15.32 -0.34 -9.26
C ASP A 130 -13.97 0.11 -8.71
N ALA A 131 -12.85 -0.46 -9.18
CA ALA A 131 -11.51 0.00 -8.84
C ALA A 131 -11.29 1.45 -9.29
N ALA A 132 -11.64 1.78 -10.54
CA ALA A 132 -11.56 3.15 -11.04
C ALA A 132 -12.41 4.14 -10.23
N VAL A 133 -13.64 3.76 -9.87
CA VAL A 133 -14.53 4.58 -9.04
C VAL A 133 -13.98 4.76 -7.63
N ARG A 134 -13.39 3.72 -7.02
CA ARG A 134 -12.78 3.81 -5.69
C ARG A 134 -11.60 4.77 -5.67
N LEU A 135 -10.76 4.80 -6.69
CA LEU A 135 -9.67 5.79 -6.81
C LEU A 135 -10.22 7.21 -7.06
N ALA A 136 -11.25 7.36 -7.89
CA ALA A 136 -11.85 8.67 -8.13
C ALA A 136 -12.42 9.31 -6.85
N ARG A 137 -12.87 8.51 -5.86
CA ARG A 137 -13.35 9.01 -4.56
C ARG A 137 -12.27 9.69 -3.70
N ILE A 138 -11.00 9.45 -3.99
CA ILE A 138 -9.86 10.10 -3.35
C ILE A 138 -9.14 11.07 -4.31
N GLY A 139 -9.87 11.59 -5.30
CA GLY A 139 -9.33 12.54 -6.29
C GLY A 139 -8.44 11.93 -7.37
N SER A 140 -8.14 10.63 -7.33
CA SER A 140 -7.34 9.92 -8.34
C SER A 140 -8.23 9.42 -9.47
N ASP A 141 -8.84 10.34 -10.20
CA ASP A 141 -9.84 10.06 -11.25
C ASP A 141 -9.26 9.92 -12.67
N ASN A 142 -7.95 10.09 -12.85
CA ASN A 142 -7.26 9.99 -14.15
C ASN A 142 -6.87 8.54 -14.54
N ALA A 143 -7.78 7.60 -14.34
CA ALA A 143 -7.59 6.23 -14.83
C ALA A 143 -7.78 6.18 -16.36
N LEU A 144 -6.72 5.79 -17.08
CA LEU A 144 -6.67 5.72 -18.55
C LEU A 144 -7.43 4.51 -19.11
N GLY A 145 -7.47 3.42 -18.35
CA GLY A 145 -8.05 2.15 -18.77
C GLY A 145 -7.59 1.00 -17.90
N TYR A 146 -7.99 -0.20 -18.27
CA TYR A 146 -7.67 -1.43 -17.52
C TYR A 146 -7.16 -2.56 -18.41
N LEU A 147 -6.46 -3.51 -17.79
CA LEU A 147 -6.22 -4.86 -18.30
C LEU A 147 -6.78 -5.85 -17.26
N THR A 148 -7.44 -6.91 -17.72
CA THR A 148 -7.88 -7.98 -16.82
C THR A 148 -6.90 -9.14 -16.84
N VAL A 149 -6.67 -9.73 -15.67
CA VAL A 149 -5.89 -10.97 -15.52
C VAL A 149 -6.67 -11.89 -14.61
N GLY A 150 -6.89 -13.13 -15.06
CA GLY A 150 -7.63 -14.12 -14.29
C GLY A 150 -6.87 -14.60 -13.05
N PRO A 151 -7.54 -15.33 -12.13
CA PRO A 151 -6.87 -16.02 -11.02
C PRO A 151 -5.87 -17.11 -11.46
N ASP A 152 -5.90 -17.50 -12.73
CA ASP A 152 -4.87 -18.36 -13.33
C ASP A 152 -3.54 -17.63 -13.57
N GLY A 153 -3.52 -16.30 -13.40
CA GLY A 153 -2.32 -15.46 -13.50
C GLY A 153 -1.79 -15.30 -14.92
N VAL A 154 -2.58 -15.67 -15.94
CA VAL A 154 -2.14 -15.67 -17.33
C VAL A 154 -2.30 -14.26 -17.92
N PHE A 155 -1.16 -13.63 -18.22
CA PHE A 155 -1.11 -12.38 -18.98
C PHE A 155 -1.23 -12.65 -20.49
N PRO A 156 -1.69 -11.67 -21.29
CA PRO A 156 -1.59 -11.72 -22.75
C PRO A 156 -0.17 -12.06 -23.22
N ALA A 157 -0.05 -12.82 -24.30
CA ALA A 157 1.22 -13.35 -24.79
C ALA A 157 2.23 -12.24 -25.17
N GLU A 158 1.71 -11.11 -25.64
CA GLU A 158 2.45 -9.90 -25.98
C GLU A 158 3.17 -9.31 -24.77
N LEU A 159 2.60 -9.46 -23.57
CA LEU A 159 3.16 -8.96 -22.32
C LEU A 159 4.02 -9.99 -21.59
N ALA A 160 4.11 -11.24 -22.07
CA ALA A 160 4.79 -12.33 -21.37
C ALA A 160 6.26 -12.02 -21.06
N GLY A 161 6.94 -11.25 -21.94
CA GLY A 161 8.32 -10.82 -21.73
C GLY A 161 8.52 -9.80 -20.60
N LEU A 162 7.43 -9.19 -20.10
CA LEU A 162 7.43 -8.21 -19.01
C LEU A 162 6.97 -8.82 -17.68
N VAL A 163 6.50 -10.06 -17.67
CA VAL A 163 6.03 -10.74 -16.45
C VAL A 163 7.23 -11.19 -15.63
N VAL A 164 7.29 -10.73 -14.39
CA VAL A 164 8.34 -11.09 -13.42
C VAL A 164 7.72 -11.54 -12.10
N PRO A 165 8.36 -12.44 -11.34
CA PRO A 165 7.93 -12.77 -9.99
C PRO A 165 8.27 -11.65 -9.01
N ALA A 166 7.56 -11.57 -7.88
CA ALA A 166 7.97 -10.76 -6.74
C ALA A 166 8.64 -11.67 -5.69
N PRO A 167 9.93 -11.46 -5.37
CA PRO A 167 10.57 -12.24 -4.33
C PRO A 167 9.94 -11.91 -2.97
N ARG A 168 9.74 -12.94 -2.16
CA ARG A 168 9.26 -12.83 -0.79
C ARG A 168 10.22 -13.57 0.13
N THR A 169 10.47 -13.00 1.30
CA THR A 169 11.44 -13.52 2.27
C THR A 169 10.71 -14.16 3.43
N THR A 170 11.12 -15.37 3.81
CA THR A 170 10.64 -16.08 4.99
C THR A 170 11.33 -15.55 6.27
N VAL A 171 10.76 -15.85 7.44
CA VAL A 171 11.38 -15.48 8.72
C VAL A 171 12.79 -16.08 8.86
N ALA A 172 12.97 -17.35 8.52
CA ALA A 172 14.27 -18.03 8.61
C ALA A 172 15.34 -17.43 7.68
N GLU A 173 14.95 -17.05 6.45
CA GLU A 173 15.86 -16.35 5.54
C GLU A 173 16.23 -14.95 6.07
N LEU A 174 15.25 -14.22 6.63
CA LEU A 174 15.50 -12.91 7.23
C LEU A 174 16.46 -13.02 8.43
N GLU A 175 16.29 -14.02 9.30
CA GLU A 175 17.21 -14.27 10.43
C GLU A 175 18.65 -14.49 9.94
N ALA A 176 18.84 -15.33 8.93
CA ALA A 176 20.15 -15.61 8.35
C ALA A 176 20.79 -14.34 7.77
N LEU A 177 20.00 -13.52 7.06
CA LEU A 177 20.45 -12.26 6.49
C LEU A 177 20.81 -11.22 7.56
N LEU A 178 20.02 -11.10 8.62
CA LEU A 178 20.29 -10.20 9.74
C LEU A 178 21.56 -10.63 10.51
N ALA A 179 21.73 -11.93 10.76
CA ALA A 179 22.91 -12.47 11.43
C ALA A 179 24.21 -12.21 10.64
N ALA A 180 24.13 -12.18 9.31
CA ALA A 180 25.23 -11.89 8.41
C ALA A 180 25.44 -10.39 8.12
N ASP A 181 24.62 -9.50 8.70
CA ASP A 181 24.54 -8.08 8.33
C ASP A 181 24.41 -7.87 6.81
N ALA A 182 23.61 -8.72 6.14
CA ALA A 182 23.51 -8.82 4.68
C ALA A 182 22.21 -8.24 4.10
N VAL A 183 21.40 -7.55 4.90
CA VAL A 183 20.10 -7.00 4.49
C VAL A 183 19.85 -5.62 5.08
N THR A 184 19.13 -4.78 4.34
CA THR A 184 18.45 -3.59 4.85
C THR A 184 17.01 -3.97 5.18
N LEU A 185 16.63 -3.93 6.45
CA LEU A 185 15.25 -4.18 6.88
C LEU A 185 14.50 -2.86 7.05
N VAL A 186 13.31 -2.74 6.45
CA VAL A 186 12.46 -1.53 6.53
C VAL A 186 11.12 -1.87 7.18
N ASP A 187 10.80 -1.20 8.29
CA ASP A 187 9.50 -1.31 8.98
C ASP A 187 8.56 -0.21 8.47
N ILE A 188 7.52 -0.61 7.74
CA ILE A 188 6.54 0.32 7.16
C ILE A 188 5.25 0.47 7.97
N ARG A 189 5.23 -0.05 9.21
CA ARG A 189 4.09 0.09 10.12
C ARG A 189 3.96 1.52 10.64
N ASN A 190 2.77 1.85 11.15
CA ASN A 190 2.55 3.12 11.83
C ASN A 190 3.34 3.19 13.15
N PRO A 191 3.68 4.39 13.64
CA PRO A 191 4.39 4.56 14.90
C PRO A 191 3.79 3.79 16.08
N GLY A 192 2.47 3.88 16.30
CA GLY A 192 1.79 3.19 17.40
C GLY A 192 1.86 1.65 17.31
N GLU A 193 1.98 1.07 16.11
CA GLU A 193 2.15 -0.39 15.98
C GLU A 193 3.53 -0.85 16.45
N ARG A 194 4.55 0.01 16.36
CA ARG A 194 5.93 -0.29 16.72
C ARG A 194 6.17 -0.24 18.23
N GLU A 195 5.31 0.45 18.98
CA GLU A 195 5.35 0.48 20.44
C GLU A 195 5.12 -0.91 21.06
N PHE A 196 4.39 -1.78 20.36
CA PHE A 196 4.17 -3.19 20.73
C PHE A 196 5.33 -4.11 20.31
N GLY A 197 6.42 -3.56 19.78
CA GLY A 197 7.65 -4.26 19.43
C GLY A 197 8.03 -4.15 17.96
N THR A 198 9.31 -4.43 17.68
CA THR A 198 9.96 -4.25 16.37
C THR A 198 10.95 -5.36 16.10
N ILE A 199 11.22 -5.63 14.82
CA ILE A 199 12.35 -6.47 14.42
C ILE A 199 13.65 -5.66 14.62
N PRO A 200 14.69 -6.23 15.24
CA PRO A 200 15.97 -5.53 15.41
C PRO A 200 16.53 -5.00 14.08
N GLN A 201 17.21 -3.87 14.13
CA GLN A 201 17.86 -3.20 12.99
C GLN A 201 16.91 -2.65 11.90
N ALA A 202 15.59 -2.79 12.06
CA ALA A 202 14.62 -2.26 11.10
C ALA A 202 14.60 -0.72 11.08
N VAL A 203 14.72 -0.14 9.89
CA VAL A 203 14.61 1.30 9.65
C VAL A 203 13.13 1.69 9.52
N PRO A 204 12.60 2.61 10.34
CA PRO A 204 11.18 2.93 10.32
C PRO A 204 10.84 3.97 9.26
N ILE A 205 10.08 3.55 8.24
CA ILE A 205 9.55 4.42 7.18
C ILE A 205 8.10 4.01 6.89
N PRO A 206 7.10 4.59 7.58
CA PRO A 206 5.69 4.21 7.40
C PRO A 206 5.26 4.27 5.94
N LEU A 207 4.39 3.33 5.50
CA LEU A 207 3.94 3.24 4.10
C LEU A 207 3.44 4.58 3.54
N ALA A 208 2.63 5.31 4.32
CA ALA A 208 2.07 6.61 3.95
C ALA A 208 3.13 7.70 3.65
N GLN A 209 4.37 7.51 4.11
CA GLN A 209 5.48 8.44 3.92
C GLN A 209 6.55 7.89 2.97
N LEU A 210 6.47 6.61 2.58
CA LEU A 210 7.54 5.92 1.87
C LEU A 210 7.91 6.62 0.56
N ARG A 211 6.91 7.00 -0.25
CA ARG A 211 7.13 7.71 -1.51
C ARG A 211 7.86 9.05 -1.33
N ALA A 212 7.51 9.81 -0.30
CA ALA A 212 8.14 11.10 -0.01
C ALA A 212 9.52 10.96 0.66
N ARG A 213 9.91 9.74 1.06
CA ARG A 213 11.15 9.46 1.80
C ARG A 213 11.98 8.37 1.12
N LEU A 214 11.83 8.18 -0.19
CA LEU A 214 12.56 7.15 -0.95
C LEU A 214 14.08 7.28 -0.78
N GLU A 215 14.59 8.51 -0.78
CA GLU A 215 16.00 8.83 -0.54
C GLU A 215 16.55 8.38 0.83
N GLN A 216 15.67 8.11 1.79
CA GLN A 216 16.03 7.66 3.14
C GLN A 216 16.09 6.13 3.25
N VAL A 217 15.66 5.39 2.22
CA VAL A 217 15.75 3.94 2.18
C VAL A 217 17.21 3.56 1.93
N PRO A 218 17.90 2.90 2.88
CA PRO A 218 19.33 2.58 2.72
C PRO A 218 19.58 1.62 1.55
N THR A 219 20.42 2.04 0.61
CA THR A 219 20.83 1.23 -0.55
C THR A 219 22.16 0.51 -0.29
N GLY A 220 22.44 -0.55 -1.04
CA GLY A 220 23.73 -1.26 -1.02
C GLY A 220 23.68 -2.70 -0.48
N LYS A 221 22.57 -3.07 0.17
CA LYS A 221 22.20 -4.44 0.52
C LYS A 221 20.81 -4.75 -0.07
N PRO A 222 20.45 -6.02 -0.27
CA PRO A 222 19.06 -6.40 -0.51
C PRO A 222 18.12 -5.78 0.53
N ILE A 223 16.93 -5.38 0.11
CA ILE A 223 15.95 -4.70 0.96
C ILE A 223 14.83 -5.67 1.27
N VAL A 224 14.58 -5.91 2.55
CA VAL A 224 13.37 -6.60 3.01
C VAL A 224 12.46 -5.58 3.65
N VAL A 225 11.21 -5.54 3.20
CA VAL A 225 10.19 -4.65 3.76
C VAL A 225 9.19 -5.46 4.56
N HIS A 226 8.80 -4.98 5.73
CA HIS A 226 7.77 -5.66 6.52
C HIS A 226 6.71 -4.70 7.07
N CYS A 227 5.50 -5.22 7.20
CA CYS A 227 4.42 -4.59 7.96
C CYS A 227 3.97 -5.55 9.08
N ALA A 228 2.74 -5.39 9.60
CA ALA A 228 2.21 -6.33 10.59
C ALA A 228 2.01 -7.75 10.03
N GLY A 229 1.39 -7.88 8.83
CA GLY A 229 0.90 -9.19 8.32
C GLY A 229 1.22 -9.49 6.85
N GLY A 230 2.12 -8.75 6.21
CA GLY A 230 2.57 -9.00 4.82
C GLY A 230 1.87 -8.18 3.72
N TRP A 231 0.61 -7.77 3.91
CA TRP A 231 -0.15 -7.08 2.84
C TRP A 231 0.42 -5.69 2.46
N ARG A 232 0.62 -4.79 3.44
CA ARG A 232 1.18 -3.45 3.18
C ARG A 232 2.62 -3.53 2.66
N SER A 233 3.36 -4.59 3.04
CA SER A 233 4.76 -4.75 2.63
C SER A 233 4.89 -5.20 1.17
N SER A 234 3.92 -5.94 0.62
CA SER A 234 3.82 -6.15 -0.84
C SER A 234 3.66 -4.83 -1.60
N VAL A 235 2.78 -3.94 -1.10
CA VAL A 235 2.59 -2.59 -1.65
C VAL A 235 3.90 -1.81 -1.64
N ALA A 236 4.57 -1.74 -0.48
CA ALA A 236 5.85 -1.03 -0.35
C ALA A 236 6.96 -1.63 -1.23
N ALA A 237 7.11 -2.96 -1.25
CA ALA A 237 8.14 -3.63 -2.03
C ALA A 237 7.92 -3.45 -3.54
N SER A 238 6.67 -3.49 -4.01
CA SER A 238 6.35 -3.20 -5.41
C SER A 238 6.53 -1.72 -5.77
N LEU A 239 6.18 -0.79 -4.88
CA LEU A 239 6.49 0.64 -5.05
C LEU A 239 8.00 0.87 -5.19
N LEU A 240 8.81 0.31 -4.31
CA LEU A 240 10.27 0.46 -4.38
C LEU A 240 10.84 -0.10 -5.68
N ARG A 241 10.40 -1.28 -6.12
CA ARG A 241 10.82 -1.85 -7.42
C ARG A 241 10.39 -0.97 -8.59
N ALA A 242 9.18 -0.43 -8.56
CA ALA A 242 8.70 0.54 -9.55
C ALA A 242 9.43 1.89 -9.50
N GLN A 243 10.24 2.16 -8.48
CA GLN A 243 11.10 3.35 -8.37
C GLN A 243 12.58 3.02 -8.64
N GLY A 244 12.86 1.82 -9.17
CA GLY A 244 14.20 1.40 -9.58
C GLY A 244 15.06 0.81 -8.46
N PHE A 245 14.51 0.55 -7.28
CA PHE A 245 15.24 -0.21 -6.26
C PHE A 245 15.37 -1.67 -6.70
N GLU A 246 16.61 -2.17 -6.71
CA GLU A 246 16.92 -3.56 -7.00
C GLU A 246 16.85 -4.43 -5.73
N ASN A 247 16.63 -5.74 -5.90
CA ASN A 247 16.68 -6.73 -4.82
C ASN A 247 15.77 -6.40 -3.62
N VAL A 248 14.52 -6.04 -3.89
CA VAL A 248 13.51 -5.75 -2.86
C VAL A 248 12.52 -6.91 -2.72
N SER A 249 12.31 -7.39 -1.51
CA SER A 249 11.30 -8.40 -1.15
C SER A 249 10.44 -7.95 0.03
N ASP A 250 9.28 -8.59 0.22
CA ASP A 250 8.48 -8.44 1.43
C ASP A 250 8.64 -9.62 2.39
N LEU A 251 8.51 -9.37 3.69
CA LEU A 251 8.51 -10.43 4.71
C LEU A 251 7.16 -11.15 4.75
N LEU A 252 7.17 -12.44 4.43
CA LEU A 252 6.00 -13.32 4.54
C LEU A 252 5.45 -13.33 5.97
N GLY A 253 4.16 -13.02 6.11
CA GLY A 253 3.48 -12.95 7.41
C GLY A 253 3.86 -11.73 8.27
N GLY A 254 4.80 -10.90 7.82
CA GLY A 254 5.20 -9.66 8.48
C GLY A 254 5.73 -9.85 9.91
N TYR A 255 5.58 -8.80 10.72
CA TYR A 255 5.99 -8.78 12.12
C TYR A 255 5.28 -9.85 12.96
N ASN A 256 4.03 -10.21 12.64
CA ASN A 256 3.30 -11.22 13.39
C ASN A 256 3.99 -12.59 13.27
N ALA A 257 4.36 -13.01 12.06
CA ALA A 257 5.09 -14.25 11.85
C ALA A 257 6.49 -14.22 12.50
N TRP A 258 7.17 -13.07 12.45
CA TRP A 258 8.43 -12.88 13.17
C TRP A 258 8.26 -13.05 14.69
N ALA A 259 7.27 -12.40 15.28
CA ALA A 259 6.99 -12.44 16.70
C ALA A 259 6.64 -13.85 17.16
N ASP A 260 5.78 -14.56 16.41
CA ASP A 260 5.38 -15.94 16.69
C ASP A 260 6.58 -16.90 16.70
N ALA A 261 7.54 -16.71 15.79
CA ALA A 261 8.76 -17.52 15.72
C ALA A 261 9.73 -17.27 16.89
N HIS A 262 9.59 -16.14 17.59
CA HIS A 262 10.48 -15.69 18.67
C HIS A 262 9.81 -15.66 20.05
N VAL A 263 8.62 -16.25 20.19
CA VAL A 263 7.99 -16.41 21.51
C VAL A 263 8.88 -17.35 22.35
N PRO A 264 9.34 -16.94 23.54
CA PRO A 264 10.08 -17.82 24.43
C PRO A 264 9.24 -19.05 24.79
N ALA A 265 9.84 -20.24 24.72
CA ALA A 265 9.23 -21.50 25.13
C ALA A 265 8.86 -21.54 26.62
#